data_AF-G0PLW0-F1
#
_entry.id   AF-G0PLW0-F1
#
_cell.length_a   1.000
_cell.length_b   1.000
_cell.length_c   1.000
_cell.angle_alpha   90.00
_cell.angle_beta   90.00
_cell.angle_gamma   90.00
#
_symmetry.space_group_name_H-M   'P 1'
#
loop_
_entity.id
_entity.type
_entity.pdbx_description
1 polymer ?
#
loop_
_entity_poly.entity_id
_entity_poly.type
_entity_poly.pdbx_seq_one_letter_code
_entity_poly.pdbx_strand_id
1 'polypeptide(L)'
;MSSIGCFMIIVVCFSTILFCAYNIFRSMKNTQSHMSARTLELNRQLFLTLTFQTILPFIMMYSPVGLLLTLPMFEVYVGRISNYAGASVSIYPSLEPLIAMICIKEFKKAFMS
;
A
#
# COMPACT_ATOMS: atom_id res chain seq x y z
N MET A 1 -4.93 1.20 28.91
CA MET A 1 -5.26 -0.16 28.39
C MET A 1 -5.55 -0.20 26.89
N SER A 2 -6.24 0.80 26.31
CA SER A 2 -6.72 0.74 24.91
C SER A 2 -5.61 0.65 23.85
N SER A 3 -4.50 1.36 24.04
CA SER A 3 -3.39 1.42 23.08
C SER A 3 -2.65 0.09 22.90
N ILE A 4 -2.58 -0.71 23.97
CA ILE A 4 -1.95 -2.04 23.96
C ILE A 4 -2.80 -3.02 23.13
N GLY A 5 -4.13 -2.96 23.26
CA GLY A 5 -5.04 -3.77 22.45
C GLY A 5 -4.89 -3.48 20.95
N CYS A 6 -4.84 -2.19 20.58
CA CYS A 6 -4.61 -1.79 19.19
C CYS A 6 -3.27 -2.31 18.65
N PHE A 7 -2.19 -2.20 19.42
CA PHE A 7 -0.88 -2.71 19.03
C PHE A 7 -0.90 -4.22 18.78
N MET A 8 -1.52 -4.99 19.68
CA MET A 8 -1.63 -6.46 19.55
C MET A 8 -2.43 -6.85 18.30
N ILE A 9 -3.54 -6.15 18.01
CA ILE A 9 -4.34 -6.40 16.81
C ILE A 9 -3.51 -6.15 15.55
N ILE A 10 -2.78 -5.04 15.47
CA ILE A 10 -1.92 -4.72 14.32
C ILE A 10 -0.87 -5.81 14.11
N VAL A 11 -0.21 -6.26 15.18
CA VAL A 11 0.80 -7.33 15.10
C VAL A 11 0.20 -8.64 14.60
N VAL A 12 -0.97 -9.04 15.11
CA VAL A 12 -1.67 -10.27 14.67
C VAL A 12 -2.10 -10.18 13.21
N CYS A 13 -2.66 -9.04 12.79
CA CYS A 13 -3.06 -8.81 11.40
C CYS A 13 -1.86 -8.85 10.45
N PHE A 14 -0.76 -8.17 10.77
CA PHE A 14 0.45 -8.22 9.96
C PHE A 14 1.03 -9.64 9.88
N SER A 15 1.04 -10.37 11.00
CA SER A 15 1.56 -11.73 11.06
C SER A 15 0.73 -12.70 10.21
N THR A 16 -0.61 -12.59 10.26
CA THR A 16 -1.49 -13.41 9.42
C THR A 16 -1.37 -13.07 7.95
N ILE A 17 -1.23 -11.79 7.58
CA ILE A 17 -0.96 -11.37 6.20
C ILE A 17 0.34 -11.99 5.70
N LEU A 18 1.43 -11.89 6.47
CA LEU A 18 2.73 -12.47 6.10
C LEU A 18 2.67 -13.99 6.00
N PHE A 19 1.98 -14.66 6.92
CA PHE A 19 1.81 -16.11 6.90
C PHE A 19 1.02 -16.59 5.67
N CYS A 20 -0.10 -15.93 5.36
CA CYS A 20 -0.88 -16.20 4.15
C CYS A 20 -0.08 -15.92 2.90
N ALA A 21 0.62 -14.78 2.81
CA ALA A 21 1.47 -14.43 1.68
C ALA A 21 2.58 -15.47 1.47
N TYR A 22 3.23 -15.92 2.55
CA TYR A 22 4.24 -16.97 2.50
C TYR A 22 3.67 -18.31 2.05
N ASN A 23 2.52 -18.72 2.57
CA ASN A 23 1.85 -19.96 2.15
C ASN A 23 1.40 -19.90 0.69
N ILE A 24 0.90 -18.76 0.23
CA ILE A 24 0.56 -18.56 -1.19
C ILE A 24 1.83 -18.67 -2.02
N PHE A 25 2.93 -18.01 -1.64
CA PHE A 25 4.21 -18.10 -2.34
C PHE A 25 4.77 -19.52 -2.38
N ARG A 26 4.70 -20.24 -1.25
CA ARG A 26 5.15 -21.62 -1.14
C ARG A 26 4.26 -22.57 -1.95
N SER A 27 2.94 -22.43 -1.85
CA SER A 27 1.96 -23.21 -2.63
C SER A 27 2.17 -22.99 -4.12
N MET A 28 2.33 -21.74 -4.55
CA MET A 28 2.63 -21.40 -5.94
C MET A 28 3.93 -22.03 -6.45
N LYS A 29 4.98 -22.09 -5.62
CA LYS A 29 6.25 -22.75 -5.96
C LYS A 29 6.11 -24.27 -6.04
N ASN A 30 5.26 -24.87 -5.19
CA ASN A 30 5.01 -26.31 -5.16
C ASN A 30 4.06 -26.78 -6.29
N THR A 31 3.10 -25.94 -6.66
CA THR A 31 2.09 -26.18 -7.70
C THR A 31 2.55 -25.65 -9.06
N GLN A 32 3.83 -25.32 -9.24
CA GLN A 32 4.40 -24.92 -10.54
C GLN A 32 4.16 -25.98 -11.64
N SER A 33 3.95 -27.25 -11.25
CA SER A 33 3.59 -28.35 -12.16
C SER A 33 2.08 -28.44 -12.48
N HIS A 34 1.20 -27.82 -11.68
CA HIS A 34 -0.26 -27.95 -11.76
C HIS A 34 -0.99 -26.62 -12.06
N MET A 35 -0.36 -25.48 -11.79
CA MET A 35 -0.90 -24.13 -12.06
C MET A 35 -0.12 -23.45 -13.17
N SER A 36 -0.82 -22.68 -13.99
CA SER A 36 -0.22 -21.88 -15.05
C SER A 36 0.74 -20.84 -14.47
N ALA A 37 1.94 -20.73 -15.07
CA ALA A 37 2.92 -19.69 -14.74
C ALA A 37 2.33 -18.27 -14.82
N ARG A 38 1.28 -18.07 -15.65
CA ARG A 38 0.56 -16.81 -15.77
C ARG A 38 -0.18 -16.44 -14.47
N THR A 39 -0.85 -17.39 -13.83
CA THR A 39 -1.63 -17.15 -12.60
C THR A 39 -0.73 -16.85 -11.40
N LEU A 40 0.42 -17.50 -11.31
CA LEU A 40 1.46 -17.23 -10.30
C LEU A 40 1.94 -15.77 -10.40
N GLU A 41 2.36 -15.36 -11.59
CA GLU A 41 2.91 -14.03 -11.80
C GLU A 41 1.85 -12.94 -11.57
N LEU A 42 0.58 -13.21 -11.88
CA LEU A 42 -0.54 -12.27 -11.64
C LEU A 42 -0.80 -12.07 -10.14
N ASN A 43 -0.84 -13.14 -9.35
CA ASN A 43 -0.97 -13.03 -7.88
C ASN A 43 0.20 -12.25 -7.25
N ARG A 44 1.43 -12.47 -7.74
CA ARG A 44 2.61 -11.74 -7.28
C ARG A 44 2.50 -10.23 -7.59
N GLN A 45 2.07 -9.89 -8.80
CA GLN A 45 1.88 -8.51 -9.22
C GLN A 45 0.75 -7.81 -8.44
N LEU A 46 -0.36 -8.51 -8.19
CA LEU A 46 -1.44 -8.00 -7.35
C LEU A 46 -0.95 -7.71 -5.93
N PHE A 47 -0.28 -8.65 -5.27
CA PHE A 47 0.24 -8.44 -3.92
C PHE A 47 1.19 -7.24 -3.84
N LEU A 48 2.10 -7.11 -4.81
CA LEU A 48 3.02 -5.97 -4.90
C LEU A 48 2.26 -4.66 -5.14
N THR A 49 1.27 -4.66 -6.04
CA THR A 49 0.41 -3.50 -6.32
C THR A 49 -0.35 -3.06 -5.06
N LEU A 50 -1.01 -4.00 -4.36
CA LEU A 50 -1.72 -3.73 -3.10
C LEU A 50 -0.77 -3.18 -2.02
N THR A 51 0.47 -3.68 -1.97
CA THR A 51 1.47 -3.17 -1.03
C THR A 51 1.78 -1.69 -1.32
N PHE A 52 2.08 -1.34 -2.58
CA PHE A 52 2.31 0.06 -2.96
C PHE A 52 1.08 0.94 -2.75
N GLN A 53 -0.11 0.42 -3.09
CA GLN A 53 -1.38 1.10 -2.89
C GLN A 53 -1.71 1.33 -1.41
N THR A 54 -1.15 0.53 -0.49
CA THR A 54 -1.30 0.75 0.96
C THR A 54 -0.28 1.76 1.48
N ILE A 55 0.96 1.69 1.01
CA ILE A 55 2.05 2.59 1.41
C ILE A 55 1.79 4.03 0.93
N LEU A 56 1.27 4.18 -0.29
CA LEU A 56 1.01 5.49 -0.91
C LEU A 56 0.08 6.39 -0.07
N PRO A 57 -1.15 5.99 0.29
CA PRO A 57 -2.02 6.80 1.15
C PRO A 57 -1.45 6.96 2.56
N PHE A 58 -0.68 5.98 3.06
CA PHE A 58 0.02 6.13 4.35
C PHE A 58 0.96 7.35 4.35
N ILE A 59 1.71 7.54 3.28
CA ILE A 59 2.63 8.67 3.12
C ILE A 59 1.90 9.94 2.68
N MET A 60 1.00 9.86 1.70
CA MET A 60 0.40 11.03 1.04
C MET A 60 -0.83 11.58 1.77
N MET A 61 -1.49 10.77 2.61
CA MET A 61 -2.76 11.13 3.27
C MET A 61 -2.62 11.08 4.79
N TYR A 62 -2.20 9.95 5.35
CA TYR A 62 -2.13 9.78 6.81
C TYR A 62 -1.00 10.59 7.46
N SER A 63 0.19 10.62 6.86
CA SER A 63 1.31 11.43 7.35
C SER A 63 0.99 12.94 7.42
N PRO A 64 0.53 13.61 6.33
CA PRO A 64 0.22 15.03 6.39
C PRO A 64 -0.93 15.36 7.36
N VAL A 65 -1.96 14.51 7.45
CA VAL A 65 -3.04 14.69 8.43
C VAL A 65 -2.54 14.55 9.86
N GLY A 66 -1.69 13.55 10.13
CA GLY A 66 -1.04 13.38 11.44
C GLY A 66 -0.14 14.56 11.80
N LEU A 67 0.59 15.11 10.82
CA LEU A 67 1.39 16.32 11.00
C LEU A 67 0.47 17.52 11.34
N LEU A 68 -0.61 17.72 10.59
CA LEU A 68 -1.57 18.80 10.83
C LEU A 68 -2.25 18.73 12.20
N LEU A 69 -2.42 17.53 12.75
CA LEU A 69 -2.96 17.31 14.09
C LEU A 69 -1.92 17.57 15.20
N THR A 70 -0.64 17.29 14.93
CA THR A 70 0.45 17.42 15.91
C THR A 70 1.08 18.81 15.95
N LEU A 71 1.19 19.50 14.81
CA LEU A 71 1.79 20.83 14.69
C LEU A 71 1.13 21.94 15.54
N PRO A 72 -0.21 22.00 15.70
CA PRO A 72 -0.86 22.97 16.58
C PRO A 72 -0.42 22.85 18.04
N MET A 73 -0.01 21.65 18.48
CA MET A 73 0.49 21.40 19.84
C MET A 73 1.88 22.01 20.08
N PHE A 74 2.62 22.34 19.01
CA PHE A 74 3.95 22.95 19.07
C PHE A 74 3.94 24.44 18.67
N GLU A 75 2.76 25.07 18.59
CA GLU A 75 2.56 26.46 18.12
C GLU A 75 3.17 26.75 16.74
N VAL A 76 3.29 25.73 15.87
CA VAL A 76 3.84 25.88 14.52
C VAL A 76 2.77 26.37 13.55
N TYR A 77 3.15 27.27 12.65
CA TYR A 77 2.25 27.86 11.65
C TYR A 77 1.72 26.81 10.65
N VAL A 78 0.44 26.43 10.82
CA VAL A 78 -0.23 25.32 10.10
C VAL A 78 -0.52 25.63 8.63
N GLY A 79 -0.63 26.91 8.25
CA GLY A 79 -1.15 27.33 6.95
C GLY A 79 -0.38 26.81 5.72
N ARG A 80 0.95 26.71 5.78
CA ARG A 80 1.76 26.17 4.66
C ARG A 80 1.64 24.65 4.55
N ILE A 81 1.58 23.96 5.68
CA ILE A 81 1.49 22.50 5.74
C ILE A 81 0.08 22.04 5.36
N SER A 82 -0.95 22.83 5.68
CA SER A 82 -2.32 22.57 5.26
C SER A 82 -2.49 22.66 3.74
N ASN A 83 -1.86 23.64 3.09
CA ASN A 83 -1.83 23.72 1.63
C ASN A 83 -1.10 22.53 1.00
N TYR A 84 0.05 22.13 1.55
CA TYR A 84 0.79 20.96 1.07
C TYR A 84 -0.01 19.65 1.25
N ALA A 85 -0.63 19.47 2.42
CA ALA A 85 -1.50 18.34 2.72
C ALA A 85 -2.71 18.29 1.77
N GLY A 86 -3.35 19.43 1.52
CA GLY A 86 -4.44 19.54 0.55
C GLY A 86 -4.00 19.10 -0.85
N ALA A 87 -2.85 19.60 -1.31
CA ALA A 87 -2.30 19.24 -2.61
C ALA A 87 -1.94 17.73 -2.70
N SER A 88 -1.32 17.14 -1.68
CA SER A 88 -0.97 15.71 -1.67
C SER A 88 -2.22 14.82 -1.70
N VAL A 89 -3.26 15.20 -0.96
CA VAL A 89 -4.56 14.51 -0.96
C VAL A 89 -5.27 14.66 -2.30
N SER A 90 -5.18 15.80 -2.98
CA SER A 90 -5.79 15.99 -4.30
C SER A 90 -5.10 15.18 -5.41
N ILE A 91 -3.79 14.92 -5.30
CA ILE A 91 -3.02 14.19 -6.33
C ILE A 91 -3.09 12.67 -6.12
N TYR A 92 -3.30 12.20 -4.89
CA TYR A 92 -3.38 10.78 -4.52
C TYR A 92 -4.29 9.93 -5.46
N PRO A 93 -5.52 10.35 -5.82
CA PRO A 93 -6.43 9.54 -6.63
C PRO A 93 -5.90 9.31 -8.04
N SER A 94 -5.08 10.23 -8.55
CA SER A 94 -4.45 10.12 -9.87
C SER A 94 -3.22 9.21 -9.85
N LEU A 95 -2.51 9.14 -8.72
CA LEU A 95 -1.32 8.28 -8.55
C LEU A 95 -1.68 6.80 -8.33
N GLU A 96 -2.81 6.52 -7.70
CA GLU A 96 -3.30 5.16 -7.48
C GLU A 96 -3.38 4.30 -8.77
N PRO A 97 -4.10 4.71 -9.82
CA PRO A 97 -4.17 3.96 -11.07
C PRO A 97 -2.82 3.92 -11.80
N LEU A 98 -1.98 4.95 -11.62
CA LEU A 98 -0.64 5.00 -12.23
C LEU A 98 0.29 3.95 -11.62
N ILE A 99 0.26 3.75 -10.30
CA ILE A 99 1.01 2.67 -9.63
C ILE A 99 0.52 1.30 -10.10
N ALA A 100 -0.80 1.10 -10.19
CA ALA A 100 -1.36 -0.15 -10.70
C ALA A 100 -0.90 -0.43 -12.14
N MET A 101 -0.91 0.59 -13.01
CA MET A 101 -0.50 0.47 -14.41
C MET A 101 1.00 0.17 -14.56
N ILE A 102 1.87 0.71 -13.69
CA ILE A 102 3.32 0.44 -13.71
C ILE A 102 3.66 -0.93 -13.11
N CYS A 103 2.96 -1.35 -12.05
CA CYS A 103 3.23 -2.62 -11.35
C CYS A 103 2.71 -3.85 -12.10
N ILE A 104 1.59 -3.73 -12.81
CA ILE A 104 0.99 -4.85 -13.55
C ILE A 104 1.65 -4.95 -14.93
N LYS A 105 2.41 -6.02 -15.17
CA LYS A 105 3.15 -6.20 -16.43
C LYS A 105 2.25 -6.29 -17.66
N GLU A 106 1.04 -6.83 -17.50
CA GLU A 106 0.07 -6.92 -18.60
C GLU A 106 -0.31 -5.52 -19.12
N PHE A 107 -0.42 -4.51 -18.25
CA PHE A 107 -0.64 -3.11 -18.64
C PHE A 107 0.59 -2.49 -19.31
N LYS A 108 1.81 -2.71 -18.76
CA LYS A 108 3.04 -2.26 -19.42
C LYS A 108 3.19 -2.83 -20.84
N LYS A 109 2.78 -4.08 -21.05
CA LYS A 109 2.88 -4.74 -22.35
C LYS A 109 1.86 -4.19 -23.35
N ALA A 110 0.67 -3.81 -22.89
CA ALA A 110 -0.34 -3.13 -23.71
C ALA A 110 0.04 -1.69 -24.06
N PHE A 111 0.77 -0.99 -23.17
CA PHE A 111 1.24 0.38 -23.42
C PHE A 111 2.48 0.46 -24.33
N MET A 112 3.24 -0.64 -24.44
CA MET A 112 4.49 -0.72 -25.21
C MET A 112 4.36 -1.61 -26.46
N SER A 113 3.13 -2.01 -26.81
CA SER A 113 2.77 -2.66 -28.07
C SER A 113 2.17 -1.65 -29.03
#